data_AF-A0A370L1N6-F1
#
_entry.id   AF-A0A370L1N6-F1
#
_cell.length_a   1.000
_cell.length_b   1.000
_cell.length_c   1.000
_cell.angle_alpha   90.00
_cell.angle_beta   90.00
_cell.angle_gamma   90.00
#
_symmetry.space_group_name_H-M   'P 1'
#
loop_
_entity.id
_entity.type
_entity.pdbx_description
1 polymer ?
#
loop_
_entity_poly.entity_id
_entity_poly.type
_entity_poly.pdbx_seq_one_letter_code
_entity_poly.pdbx_strand_id
1 'polypeptide(L)' 'MALAATIMLGSAGAEAQTPAYEAGLRVAKSRSYKNPECYARVFSEHARLINHHTKKNFWSIKDGPRFSTAVWSECKISR' A
#
# COMPACT_ATOMS: atom_id res chain seq x y z
N MET A 1 37.58 -18.49 1.13
CA MET A 1 36.33 -18.35 0.36
C MET A 1 35.43 -17.37 1.10
N ALA A 2 35.34 -16.13 0.61
CA ALA A 2 34.53 -15.08 1.25
C ALA A 2 33.21 -14.96 0.46
N LEU A 3 32.09 -15.27 1.11
CA LEU A 3 30.76 -15.02 0.55
C LEU A 3 30.33 -13.62 1.01
N ALA A 4 30.34 -12.68 0.06
CA ALA A 4 29.80 -11.35 0.25
C ALA A 4 28.28 -11.44 0.41
N ALA A 5 27.77 -11.15 1.61
CA ALA A 5 26.35 -11.02 1.87
C ALA A 5 25.84 -9.72 1.21
N THR A 6 25.04 -9.87 0.16
CA THR A 6 24.39 -8.77 -0.55
C THR A 6 23.43 -8.06 0.41
N ILE A 7 23.69 -6.77 0.65
CA ILE A 7 22.84 -5.90 1.44
C ILE A 7 21.53 -5.72 0.66
N MET A 8 20.44 -6.33 1.14
CA MET A 8 19.08 -5.97 0.70
C MET A 8 18.77 -4.58 1.24
N LEU A 9 19.10 -3.56 0.46
CA LEU A 9 18.66 -2.19 0.64
C LEU A 9 17.14 -2.17 0.45
N GLY A 10 16.40 -2.40 1.53
CA GLY A 10 14.99 -2.08 1.60
C GLY A 10 14.86 -0.57 1.56
N SER A 11 14.77 0.01 0.35
CA SER A 11 14.36 1.40 0.16
C SER A 11 12.91 1.55 0.61
N ALA A 12 12.73 1.70 1.92
CA ALA A 12 11.61 2.45 2.46
C ALA A 12 11.86 3.91 2.06
N GLY A 13 11.51 4.23 0.82
CA GLY A 13 11.38 5.62 0.41
C GLY A 13 10.46 6.27 1.43
N ALA A 14 10.87 7.41 1.99
CA ALA A 14 9.98 8.29 2.70
C ALA A 14 8.92 8.76 1.68
N GLU A 15 7.88 7.95 1.52
CA GLU A 15 6.77 8.28 0.66
C GLU A 15 6.14 9.53 1.23
N ALA A 16 6.06 10.56 0.39
CA ALA A 16 5.33 11.77 0.73
C ALA A 16 3.97 11.35 1.31
N GLN A 17 3.66 11.82 2.52
CA GLN A 17 2.41 11.53 3.21
C GLN A 17 1.25 12.12 2.41
N THR A 18 0.81 11.40 1.39
CA THR A 18 -0.29 11.82 0.54
C THR A 18 -1.62 11.48 1.21
N PRO A 19 -2.70 12.20 0.90
CA PRO A 19 -4.04 11.83 1.38
C PRO A 19 -4.44 10.40 0.99
N ALA A 20 -3.90 9.88 -0.12
CA ALA A 20 -4.09 8.49 -0.54
C ALA A 20 -3.38 7.50 0.38
N TYR A 21 -2.14 7.80 0.78
CA TYR A 21 -1.38 7.01 1.75
C TYR A 21 -2.10 6.94 3.10
N GLU A 22 -2.57 8.06 3.63
CA GLU A 22 -3.32 8.09 4.90
C GLU A 22 -4.64 7.31 4.85
N ALA A 23 -5.33 7.35 3.71
CA ALA A 23 -6.52 6.54 3.48
C ALA A 23 -6.17 5.05 3.48
N GLY A 24 -5.10 4.66 2.78
CA GLY A 24 -4.56 3.31 2.77
C GLY A 24 -4.17 2.81 4.17
N LEU A 25 -3.48 3.65 4.95
CA LEU A 25 -3.11 3.35 6.34
C LEU A 25 -4.34 3.09 7.21
N ARG A 26 -5.39 3.92 7.09
CA ARG A 26 -6.65 3.70 7.84
C ARG A 26 -7.28 2.37 7.51
N VAL A 27 -7.33 2.00 6.23
CA VAL A 27 -7.86 0.70 5.79
C VAL A 27 -7.00 -0.44 6.35
N ALA A 28 -5.68 -0.34 6.23
CA ALA A 28 -4.76 -1.39 6.68
C ALA A 28 -4.84 -1.62 8.19
N LYS A 29 -4.89 -0.53 8.98
CA LYS A 29 -5.05 -0.57 10.44
C LYS A 29 -6.40 -1.15 10.84
N SER A 30 -7.47 -0.74 10.17
CA SER A 30 -8.82 -1.29 10.41
C SER A 30 -8.92 -2.78 10.11
N ARG A 31 -8.06 -3.30 9.22
CA ARG A 31 -7.98 -4.74 8.88
C ARG A 31 -6.89 -5.48 9.64
N SER A 32 -6.21 -4.81 10.57
CA SER A 32 -5.13 -5.37 11.39
C SER A 32 -4.03 -6.04 10.58
N TYR A 33 -3.68 -5.47 9.42
CA TYR A 33 -2.55 -5.98 8.64
C TYR A 33 -1.24 -5.80 9.41
N LYS A 34 -0.38 -6.82 9.36
CA LYS A 34 0.92 -6.84 10.06
C LYS A 34 1.82 -5.67 9.66
N ASN A 35 1.78 -5.29 8.39
CA ASN A 35 2.57 -4.20 7.82
C ASN A 35 1.66 -3.15 7.17
N PRO A 36 1.03 -2.25 7.96
CA PRO A 36 0.06 -1.30 7.43
C PRO A 36 0.69 -0.25 6.52
N GLU A 37 1.94 0.14 6.79
CA GLU A 37 2.74 1.07 5.97
C GLU A 37 2.92 0.52 4.54
N CYS A 38 3.32 -0.75 4.40
CA CYS A 38 3.51 -1.38 3.09
C CYS A 38 2.20 -1.41 2.29
N TYR A 39 1.08 -1.74 2.94
CA TYR A 39 -0.22 -1.68 2.28
C TYR A 39 -0.55 -0.25 1.84
N ALA A 40 -0.32 0.74 2.70
CA ALA A 40 -0.62 2.14 2.40
C ALA A 40 0.18 2.68 1.22
N ARG A 41 1.45 2.24 1.07
CA ARG A 41 2.28 2.50 -0.10
C ARG A 41 1.62 2.03 -1.38
N VAL A 42 1.40 0.72 -1.48
CA VAL A 42 0.80 0.09 -2.66
C VAL A 42 -0.60 0.65 -2.90
N PHE A 43 -1.32 0.98 -1.84
CA PHE A 43 -2.61 1.65 -1.95
C PHE A 43 -2.47 3.03 -2.60
N SER A 44 -1.52 3.85 -2.18
CA SER A 44 -1.34 5.21 -2.72
C SER A 44 -0.96 5.23 -4.21
N GLU A 45 -0.21 4.23 -4.67
CA GLU A 45 0.19 4.08 -6.08
C GLU A 45 -0.99 3.67 -6.99
N HIS A 46 -1.97 2.94 -6.43
CA HIS A 46 -3.08 2.37 -7.19
C HIS A 46 -4.42 3.09 -6.99
N ALA A 47 -4.59 3.80 -5.87
CA ALA A 47 -5.82 4.48 -5.52
C ALA A 47 -6.06 5.69 -6.42
N ARG A 48 -7.34 5.92 -6.68
CA ARG A 48 -7.79 7.12 -7.38
C ARG A 48 -8.80 7.84 -6.51
N LEU A 49 -8.79 9.16 -6.61
CA LEU A 49 -9.81 9.98 -5.99
C LEU A 49 -11.12 9.80 -6.77
N ILE A 50 -12.13 9.28 -6.11
CA ILE A 50 -13.47 9.14 -6.65
C ILE A 50 -14.45 10.01 -5.86
N ASN A 51 -15.45 10.53 -6.55
CA ASN A 51 -16.59 11.14 -5.91
C ASN A 51 -17.57 10.02 -5.52
N HIS A 52 -17.51 9.61 -4.26
CA HIS A 52 -18.47 8.65 -3.72
C HIS A 52 -19.81 9.35 -3.51
N HIS A 53 -20.91 8.62 -3.71
CA HIS A 53 -22.28 9.16 -3.59
C HIS A 53 -22.56 9.79 -2.22
N THR A 54 -21.86 9.36 -1.16
CA THR A 54 -21.98 9.90 0.21
C THR A 54 -20.76 10.68 0.69
N LYS A 55 -19.63 10.66 -0.04
CA LYS A 55 -18.38 11.31 0.37
C LYS A 55 -17.65 11.88 -0.83
N LYS A 56 -17.44 13.20 -0.84
CA LYS A 56 -16.52 13.85 -1.77
C LYS A 56 -15.09 13.42 -1.44
N ASN A 57 -14.22 13.34 -2.44
CA ASN A 57 -12.79 13.05 -2.26
C ASN A 57 -12.49 11.70 -1.59
N PHE A 58 -13.19 10.64 -1.99
CA PHE A 58 -12.97 9.30 -1.46
C PHE A 58 -11.86 8.58 -2.23
N TRP A 59 -10.81 8.16 -1.53
CA TRP A 59 -9.76 7.34 -2.14
C TRP A 59 -10.23 5.90 -2.25
N SER A 60 -10.34 5.41 -3.47
CA SER A 60 -10.76 4.05 -3.74
C SER A 60 -9.87 3.41 -4.78
N ILE A 61 -9.73 2.10 -4.64
CA ILE A 61 -9.13 1.25 -5.64
C ILE A 61 -10.29 0.54 -6.34
N LYS A 62 -10.27 0.59 -7.67
CA LYS A 62 -11.13 -0.27 -8.45
C LYS A 62 -10.56 -1.68 -8.29
N ASP A 63 -11.12 -2.43 -7.34
CA ASP A 63 -10.62 -3.77 -6.98
C ASP A 63 -10.37 -4.60 -8.23
N GLY A 64 -9.16 -5.12 -8.36
CA GLY A 64 -8.75 -5.90 -9.51
C GLY A 64 -7.42 -6.62 -9.30
N PRO A 65 -7.10 -7.62 -10.15
CA PRO A 65 -5.94 -8.50 -9.99
C PRO A 65 -4.61 -7.76 -9.80
N ARG A 66 -4.47 -6.60 -10.46
CA ARG A 66 -3.26 -5.78 -10.39
C ARG A 66 -2.95 -5.30 -8.97
N PHE A 67 -3.95 -4.88 -8.21
CA PHE A 67 -3.75 -4.41 -6.84
C PHE A 67 -3.48 -5.57 -5.87
N SER A 68 -4.27 -6.65 -5.96
CA SER A 68 -4.08 -7.82 -5.10
C SER A 68 -2.72 -8.49 -5.32
N THR A 69 -2.25 -8.56 -6.58
CA THR A 69 -0.92 -9.08 -6.90
C THR A 69 0.20 -8.19 -6.34
N ALA A 70 0.08 -6.87 -6.43
CA ALA A 70 1.07 -5.95 -5.87
C ALA A 70 1.16 -6.08 -4.33
N VAL A 71 0.00 -6.06 -3.67
CA VAL A 71 -0.09 -6.22 -2.21
C VAL A 71 0.46 -7.58 -1.74
N TRP A 72 0.21 -8.66 -2.48
CA TRP A 72 0.82 -9.95 -2.17
C TRP A 72 2.32 -9.97 -2.44
N SER A 73 2.76 -9.50 -3.61
CA SER A 73 4.16 -9.51 -4.03
C SER A 73 5.06 -8.75 -3.06
N GLU A 74 4.64 -7.52 -2.71
CA GLU A 74 5.43 -6.58 -1.91
C GLU A 74 5.20 -6.73 -0.41
N CYS A 75 3.94 -6.88 0.01
CA CYS A 75 3.58 -6.83 1.43
C CYS A 75 3.27 -8.19 2.05
N LYS A 76 3.16 -9.26 1.25
CA LYS A 76 2.73 -10.61 1.69
C LYS A 76 1.38 -10.59 2.42
N ILE A 77 0.52 -9.64 2.07
CA ILE A 77 -0.84 -9.53 2.60
C ILE A 77 -1.78 -10.24 1.63
N SER A 78 -2.51 -11.24 2.12
CA SER A 78 -3.62 -11.84 1.40
C SER A 78 -4.91 -11.10 1.78
N ARG A 79 -5.68 -10.68 0.78
CA ARG A 79 -6.95 -9.96 0.94
C ARG A 79 -8.12 -10.84 0.55
#